data_AF-L0KXZ9-F1
#
_entry.id   AF-L0KXZ9-F1
#
_cell.length_a   1.000
_cell.length_b   1.000
_cell.length_c   1.000
_cell.angle_alpha   90.00
_cell.angle_beta   90.00
_cell.angle_gamma   90.00
#
_symmetry.space_group_name_H-M   'P 1'
#
loop_
_entity.id
_entity.type
_entity.pdbx_description
1 polymer ?
#
loop_
_entity_poly.entity_id
_entity_poly.type
_entity_poly.pdbx_seq_one_letter_code
_entity_poly.pdbx_strand_id
1 'polypeptide(L)'
;MNMVMNSDDCNGKLVRDKIPYIIRQSSRKPVYHRASEEEYITKLLDKLVEETNEFKSSPSEEELADILEVILALSDIFGFGLDNVDDIRSSKLKDRGGFRERYILETVTHE
;
A
#
# COMPACT_ATOMS: atom_id res chain seq x y z
N MET A 1 13.57 1.80 -8.83
CA MET A 1 14.30 2.53 -7.76
C MET A 1 15.46 1.66 -7.24
N ASN A 2 16.69 2.16 -7.15
CA ASN A 2 17.81 1.43 -6.50
C ASN A 2 17.64 1.51 -4.98
N MET A 3 17.03 0.49 -4.37
CA MET A 3 16.88 0.40 -2.92
C MET A 3 18.25 0.06 -2.28
N VAL A 4 18.99 1.09 -1.89
CA VAL A 4 20.18 0.94 -1.05
C VAL A 4 19.70 0.63 0.38
N MET A 5 19.41 -0.66 0.64
CA MET A 5 19.05 -1.15 1.96
C MET A 5 20.27 -1.04 2.91
N ASN A 6 20.27 -0.06 3.81
CA ASN A 6 21.19 0.01 4.95
C ASN A 6 20.70 -0.93 6.07
N SER A 7 21.62 -1.44 6.89
CA SER A 7 21.36 -2.48 7.90
C SER A 7 20.33 -2.12 8.98
N ASP A 8 20.07 -0.83 9.18
CA ASP A 8 19.26 -0.33 10.30
C ASP A 8 17.81 0.01 9.88
N ASP A 9 17.51 0.06 8.57
CA ASP A 9 16.21 0.51 8.01
C ASP A 9 15.27 -0.65 7.57
N CYS A 10 15.73 -1.89 7.72
CA CYS A 10 15.00 -3.10 7.29
C CYS A 10 14.36 -3.90 8.42
N ASN A 11 14.24 -3.33 9.63
CA ASN A 11 13.84 -4.11 10.80
C ASN A 11 12.33 -4.44 10.77
N GLY A 12 11.99 -5.64 10.32
CA GLY A 12 10.64 -6.20 10.39
C GLY A 12 9.62 -5.66 9.38
N LYS A 13 10.07 -5.13 8.23
CA LYS A 13 9.18 -4.72 7.13
C LYS A 13 8.73 -5.91 6.29
N LEU A 14 7.50 -5.86 5.77
CA LEU A 14 7.05 -6.80 4.74
C LEU A 14 7.74 -6.46 3.41
N VAL A 15 8.24 -7.49 2.72
CA VAL A 15 8.92 -7.33 1.43
C VAL A 15 8.30 -8.26 0.39
N ARG A 16 8.38 -7.90 -0.89
CA ARG A 16 7.99 -8.77 -2.01
C ARG A 16 8.83 -10.05 -2.03
N ASP A 17 8.25 -11.16 -2.48
CA ASP A 17 8.85 -12.50 -2.43
C ASP A 17 10.24 -12.62 -3.07
N LYS A 18 10.51 -11.80 -4.10
CA LYS A 18 11.78 -11.81 -4.83
C LYS A 18 12.88 -11.00 -4.15
N ILE A 19 12.57 -10.19 -3.13
CA ILE A 19 13.55 -9.32 -2.47
C ILE A 19 14.70 -10.12 -1.83
N PRO A 20 14.49 -11.22 -1.08
CA PRO A 20 15.59 -12.03 -0.59
C PRO A 20 16.52 -12.56 -1.69
N TYR A 21 15.97 -12.88 -2.87
CA TYR A 21 16.77 -13.33 -4.01
C TYR A 21 17.61 -12.20 -4.61
N ILE A 22 17.01 -11.03 -4.80
CA ILE A 22 17.70 -9.82 -5.30
C ILE A 22 18.85 -9.41 -4.36
N ILE A 23 18.63 -9.47 -3.04
CA ILE A 23 19.68 -9.19 -2.05
C ILE A 23 20.87 -10.15 -2.19
N ARG A 24 20.61 -11.46 -2.38
CA ARG A 24 21.67 -12.46 -2.61
C ARG A 24 22.47 -12.19 -3.89
N GLN A 25 21.82 -11.74 -4.96
CA GLN A 25 22.52 -11.36 -6.20
C GLN A 25 23.46 -10.17 -6.00
N SER A 26 23.21 -9.31 -5.02
CA SER A 26 24.11 -8.21 -4.63
C SER A 26 25.24 -8.62 -3.67
N SER A 27 25.57 -9.92 -3.58
CA SER A 27 26.57 -10.48 -2.65
C SER A 27 26.31 -10.17 -1.17
N ARG A 28 25.08 -9.83 -0.81
CA ARG A 28 24.62 -9.60 0.57
C ARG A 28 23.81 -10.79 1.07
N LYS A 29 23.77 -11.00 2.39
CA LYS A 29 23.03 -12.10 3.01
C LYS A 29 21.75 -11.57 3.68
N PRO A 30 20.55 -11.85 3.14
CA PRO A 30 19.30 -11.47 3.81
C PRO A 30 19.03 -12.39 5.01
N VAL A 31 18.48 -11.82 6.08
CA VAL A 31 17.91 -12.54 7.22
C VAL A 31 16.41 -12.25 7.22
N TYR A 32 15.58 -13.29 7.23
CA TYR A 32 14.12 -13.16 7.18
C TYR A 32 13.47 -14.42 7.77
N HIS A 33 12.23 -14.28 8.20
CA HIS A 33 11.34 -15.39 8.54
C HIS A 33 10.08 -15.31 7.68
N ARG A 34 9.28 -16.37 7.71
CA ARG A 34 7.92 -16.32 7.16
C ARG A 34 6.99 -15.87 8.28
N ALA A 35 6.16 -14.87 7.99
CA ALA A 35 5.17 -14.37 8.94
C ALA A 35 4.10 -15.44 9.24
N SER A 36 3.53 -15.40 10.45
CA SER A 36 2.22 -16.04 10.69
C SER A 36 1.13 -15.30 9.92
N GLU A 37 -0.08 -15.87 9.84
CA GLU A 37 -1.22 -15.19 9.22
C GLU A 37 -1.54 -13.84 9.91
N GLU A 38 -1.58 -13.84 11.25
CA GLU A 38 -1.82 -12.63 12.04
C GLU A 38 -0.71 -11.58 11.82
N GLU A 39 0.55 -12.00 11.85
CA GLU A 39 1.70 -11.11 11.61
C GLU A 39 1.65 -10.57 10.18
N TYR A 40 1.31 -11.40 9.19
CA TYR A 40 1.21 -10.98 7.80
C TYR A 40 0.15 -9.91 7.60
N ILE A 41 -1.04 -10.07 8.19
CA ILE A 41 -2.11 -9.07 8.11
C ILE A 41 -1.66 -7.76 8.74
N THR A 42 -1.07 -7.80 9.94
CA THR A 42 -0.53 -6.59 10.59
C THR A 42 0.51 -5.92 9.71
N LYS A 43 1.47 -6.69 9.19
CA LYS A 43 2.57 -6.15 8.38
C LYS A 43 2.12 -5.62 7.02
N LEU A 44 1.05 -6.17 6.44
CA LEU A 44 0.48 -5.66 5.21
C LEU A 44 -0.28 -4.34 5.41
N LEU A 45 -0.97 -4.18 6.55
CA LEU A 45 -1.57 -2.90 6.93
C LEU A 45 -0.50 -1.84 7.23
N ASP A 46 0.58 -2.21 7.92
CA ASP A 46 1.74 -1.33 8.11
C ASP A 46 2.33 -0.91 6.75
N LYS A 47 2.40 -1.86 5.80
CA LYS A 47 2.90 -1.61 4.44
C LYS A 47 2.03 -0.60 3.70
N LEU A 48 0.69 -0.69 3.80
CA LEU A 48 -0.22 0.28 3.19
C LEU A 48 0.07 1.72 3.67
N VAL A 49 0.34 1.88 4.97
CA VAL A 49 0.69 3.18 5.56
C VAL A 49 2.06 3.64 5.10
N GLU A 50 3.05 2.75 5.03
CA GLU A 50 4.39 3.03 4.49
C GLU A 50 4.28 3.59 3.06
N GLU A 51 3.68 2.84 2.13
CA GLU A 51 3.62 3.24 0.71
C GLU A 51 2.79 4.52 0.49
N THR A 52 1.74 4.72 1.29
CA THR A 52 0.97 5.98 1.24
C THR A 52 1.80 7.18 1.69
N ASN A 53 2.67 7.00 2.70
CA ASN A 53 3.57 8.05 3.16
C ASN A 53 4.71 8.29 2.16
N GLU A 54 5.22 7.25 1.51
CA GLU A 54 6.20 7.36 0.43
C GLU A 54 5.60 8.13 -0.77
N PHE A 55 4.40 7.74 -1.23
CA PHE A 55 3.67 8.48 -2.26
C PHE A 55 3.42 9.94 -1.87
N LYS A 56 3.03 10.21 -0.63
CA LYS A 56 2.82 11.59 -0.15
C LYS A 56 4.11 12.42 -0.17
N SER A 57 5.25 11.78 0.12
CA SER A 57 6.56 12.44 0.19
C SER A 57 7.19 12.62 -1.19
N SER A 58 7.00 11.65 -2.08
CA SER A 58 7.56 11.61 -3.43
C SER A 58 6.58 10.95 -4.42
N PRO A 59 5.55 11.67 -4.89
CA PRO A 59 4.51 11.09 -5.74
C PRO A 59 5.09 10.54 -7.04
N SER A 60 4.86 9.25 -7.32
CA SER A 60 5.27 8.60 -8.57
C SER A 60 4.34 7.44 -8.95
N GLU A 61 4.44 7.00 -10.21
CA GLU A 61 3.72 5.81 -10.70
C GLU A 61 4.15 4.53 -9.98
N GLU A 62 5.42 4.44 -9.55
CA GLU A 62 5.96 3.30 -8.82
C GLU A 62 5.30 3.20 -7.43
N GLU A 63 5.26 4.30 -6.67
CA GLU A 63 4.63 4.31 -5.34
C GLU A 63 3.13 4.01 -5.43
N LEU A 64 2.45 4.50 -6.48
CA LEU A 64 1.04 4.17 -6.71
C LEU A 64 0.84 2.69 -7.05
N ALA A 65 1.78 2.08 -7.79
CA ALA A 65 1.76 0.65 -8.08
C ALA A 65 2.01 -0.20 -6.83
N ASP A 66 2.87 0.27 -5.90
CA ASP A 66 3.09 -0.39 -4.62
C ASP A 66 1.85 -0.30 -3.71
N ILE A 67 1.17 0.86 -3.65
CA ILE A 67 -0.15 0.98 -2.99
C ILE A 67 -1.16 0.01 -3.60
N LEU A 68 -1.21 -0.10 -4.94
CA LEU A 68 -2.14 -1.00 -5.62
C LEU A 68 -1.87 -2.47 -5.27
N GLU A 69 -0.60 -2.91 -5.26
CA GLU A 69 -0.22 -4.26 -4.84
C GLU A 69 -0.74 -4.58 -3.44
N VAL A 70 -0.60 -3.64 -2.51
CA VAL A 70 -1.07 -3.82 -1.13
C VAL A 70 -2.60 -3.91 -1.07
N ILE A 71 -3.33 -3.09 -1.84
CA ILE A 71 -4.79 -3.17 -1.93
C ILE A 71 -5.25 -4.53 -2.47
N LEU A 72 -4.57 -5.06 -3.49
CA LEU A 72 -4.87 -6.38 -4.06
C LEU A 72 -4.67 -7.47 -3.01
N ALA A 73 -3.52 -7.48 -2.32
CA ALA A 73 -3.24 -8.45 -1.27
C ALA A 73 -4.24 -8.37 -0.09
N LEU A 74 -4.64 -7.16 0.32
CA LEU A 74 -5.67 -6.98 1.35
C LEU A 74 -7.04 -7.49 0.88
N SER A 75 -7.37 -7.26 -0.40
CA SER A 75 -8.62 -7.75 -0.98
C SER A 75 -8.69 -9.28 -0.95
N ASP A 76 -7.58 -9.96 -1.26
CA ASP A 76 -7.50 -11.41 -1.19
C ASP A 76 -7.66 -11.94 0.26
N ILE A 77 -7.00 -11.30 1.23
CA ILE A 77 -7.08 -11.68 2.66
C ILE A 77 -8.50 -11.53 3.20
N PHE A 78 -9.16 -10.41 2.91
CA PHE A 78 -10.48 -10.12 3.45
C PHE A 78 -11.63 -10.68 2.59
N GLY A 79 -11.31 -11.33 1.45
CA GLY A 79 -12.29 -11.87 0.53
C GLY A 79 -13.10 -10.79 -0.21
N PHE A 80 -12.52 -9.61 -0.44
CA PHE A 80 -13.15 -8.53 -1.18
C PHE A 80 -12.99 -8.73 -2.68
N GLY A 81 -14.11 -8.85 -3.40
CA GLY A 81 -14.10 -8.85 -4.86
C GLY A 81 -13.84 -7.45 -5.40
N LEU A 82 -12.83 -7.29 -6.26
CA LEU A 82 -12.48 -5.99 -6.85
C LEU A 82 -13.62 -5.41 -7.68
N ASP A 83 -14.40 -6.24 -8.37
CA ASP A 83 -15.60 -5.82 -9.11
C ASP A 83 -16.63 -5.19 -8.15
N ASN A 84 -16.86 -5.81 -6.99
CA ASN A 84 -17.77 -5.25 -5.97
C ASN A 84 -17.23 -3.93 -5.40
N VAL A 85 -15.92 -3.81 -5.20
CA VAL A 85 -15.29 -2.56 -4.76
C VAL A 85 -15.48 -1.46 -5.81
N ASP A 86 -15.32 -1.78 -7.09
CA ASP A 86 -15.51 -0.82 -8.17
C ASP A 86 -16.98 -0.42 -8.35
N ASP A 87 -17.92 -1.35 -8.17
CA ASP A 87 -19.35 -1.06 -8.16
C ASP A 87 -19.71 -0.08 -7.05
N ILE A 88 -19.19 -0.31 -5.84
CA ILE A 88 -19.38 0.60 -4.69
C ILE A 88 -18.76 1.97 -4.99
N ARG A 89 -17.55 2.03 -5.56
CA ARG A 89 -16.89 3.28 -5.99
C ARG A 89 -17.73 4.01 -7.03
N SER A 90 -18.25 3.30 -8.02
CA SER A 90 -19.05 3.85 -9.12
C SER A 90 -20.40 4.38 -8.65
N SER A 91 -21.08 3.70 -7.72
CA SER A 91 -22.30 4.22 -7.10
C SER A 91 -22.01 5.49 -6.30
N LYS A 92 -20.93 5.52 -5.49
CA LYS A 92 -20.52 6.75 -4.78
C LYS A 92 -20.22 7.90 -5.74
N LEU A 93 -19.56 7.63 -6.86
CA LEU A 93 -19.27 8.63 -7.90
C LEU A 93 -20.54 9.20 -8.51
N LYS A 94 -21.54 8.36 -8.76
CA LYS A 94 -22.86 8.78 -9.27
C LYS A 94 -23.65 9.59 -8.24
N ASP A 95 -23.67 9.14 -6.99
CA ASP A 95 -24.52 9.71 -5.95
C ASP A 95 -23.94 10.97 -5.32
N ARG A 96 -22.60 11.08 -5.25
CA ARG A 96 -21.89 12.12 -4.48
C ARG A 96 -20.86 12.90 -5.31
N GLY A 97 -20.66 12.52 -6.57
CA GLY A 97 -19.58 13.05 -7.40
C GLY A 97 -18.22 12.46 -7.02
N GLY A 98 -17.18 12.96 -7.69
CA GLY A 98 -15.79 12.58 -7.44
C GLY A 98 -14.93 13.79 -7.11
N PHE A 99 -13.63 13.58 -6.94
CA PHE A 99 -12.71 14.65 -6.53
C PHE A 99 -12.31 15.62 -7.66
N ARG A 100 -13.02 15.64 -8.81
CA ARG A 100 -12.67 16.45 -9.99
C ARG A 100 -12.87 17.95 -9.77
N GLU A 101 -13.88 18.33 -8.98
CA GLU A 101 -14.21 19.73 -8.70
C GLU A 101 -13.30 20.37 -7.63
N ARG A 102 -12.46 19.57 -6.94
CA ARG A 102 -11.46 20.04 -5.95
C ARG A 102 -12.04 20.83 -4.77
N TYR A 103 -13.27 20.53 -4.36
CA TYR A 103 -13.87 21.17 -3.19
C TYR A 103 -13.15 20.78 -1.89
N ILE A 104 -12.82 21.79 -1.07
CA ILE A 104 -12.34 21.64 0.31
C ILE A 104 -13.42 22.22 1.23
N LEU A 105 -13.88 21.43 2.19
CA LEU A 105 -14.89 21.86 3.15
C LEU A 105 -14.22 22.53 4.36
N GLU A 106 -14.44 23.83 4.53
CA GLU A 106 -13.83 24.61 5.63
C GLU A 106 -14.73 24.68 6.87
N THR A 107 -16.04 24.93 6.69
CA THR A 107 -17.01 24.99 7.78
C THR A 107 -18.42 24.69 7.27
N VAL A 108 -19.31 24.30 8.17
CA VAL A 108 -20.75 24.12 7.91
C VAL A 108 -21.49 25.00 8.89
N THR A 109 -22.31 25.92 8.37
CA THR A 109 -23.16 26.81 9.18
C THR A 109 -24.63 26.52 8.92
N HIS A 110 -25.46 26.71 9.95
CA HIS A 110 -26.92 26.71 9.81
C HIS A 110 -27.42 28.16 9.65
N GLU A 111 -28.48 28.35 8.86
CA GLU A 111 -29.23 29.60 8.82
C GLU A 111 -30.05 29.82 10.10
#